data_AF-A0A9Q1ALZ8-F1
#
_entry.id   AF-A0A9Q1ALZ8-F1
#
_cell.length_a   1.000
_cell.length_b   1.000
_cell.length_c   1.000
_cell.angle_alpha   90.00
_cell.angle_beta   90.00
_cell.angle_gamma   90.00
#
_symmetry.space_group_name_H-M   'P 1'
#
loop_
_entity.id
_entity.type
_entity.pdbx_description
1 polymer ?
#
loop_
_entity_poly.entity_id
_entity_poly.type
_entity_poly.pdbx_seq_one_letter_code
_entity_poly.pdbx_strand_id
1 'polypeptide(L)'
;MAPSQLRPVSLMVSLSIFSFIALAAAVTVPLSSTFKYVNEGEFGDYIVEYGANYRVLDPFNSPFQLCFYNTTPNEFTLALRMGTVRSTSTMRWVWEANRGNPVGENATLTFGEDGNLVLADADGRIAWQTSTANKGVVHFQVQPNGNMVLQDIKGYFIWQSFDYPTDTLLVGQSLRAGGAARLVSRFSEKQNSNGPFSVKNGRLQYVTFQSEPVTEEGFSYYLSLEFSTGVNAILATPKYNSTLSFLRLGVDGNVKVYTYNDKVDIGAWEVTFTLFPGGKP
;
A
#
# COMPACT_ATOMS: atom_id res chain seq x y z
N MET A 1 58.07 77.72 6.77
CA MET A 1 56.88 77.00 7.26
C MET A 1 56.76 75.72 6.44
N ALA A 2 57.05 74.56 7.02
CA ALA A 2 56.92 73.27 6.37
C ALA A 2 55.48 72.75 6.52
N PRO A 3 54.87 72.08 5.52
CA PRO A 3 53.63 71.38 5.72
C PRO A 3 53.91 69.95 6.20
N SER A 4 53.24 69.56 7.28
CA SER A 4 53.22 68.22 7.85
C SER A 4 52.44 67.26 6.95
N GLN A 5 53.11 66.19 6.49
CA GLN A 5 52.49 65.08 5.77
C GLN A 5 51.93 64.07 6.80
N LEU A 6 50.60 63.97 6.87
CA LEU A 6 49.88 62.96 7.64
C LEU A 6 50.09 61.56 7.01
N ARG A 7 50.55 60.59 7.80
CA ARG A 7 50.56 59.16 7.40
C ARG A 7 49.18 58.56 7.66
N PRO A 8 48.63 57.72 6.77
CA PRO A 8 47.38 57.03 7.04
C PRO A 8 47.61 55.87 8.03
N VAL A 9 46.80 55.82 9.08
CA VAL A 9 46.70 54.67 9.98
C VAL A 9 45.86 53.60 9.27
N SER A 10 46.47 52.45 8.98
CA SER A 10 45.75 51.28 8.47
C SER A 10 44.92 50.67 9.59
N LEU A 11 43.59 50.78 9.51
CA LEU A 11 42.66 50.13 10.42
C LEU A 11 42.43 48.71 9.92
N MET A 12 43.13 47.72 10.49
CA MET A 12 42.81 46.30 10.26
C MET A 12 41.50 45.97 10.99
N VAL A 13 40.40 45.92 10.23
CA VAL A 13 39.14 45.34 10.71
C VAL A 13 39.23 43.82 10.53
N SER A 14 39.47 43.11 11.63
CA SER A 14 39.39 41.65 11.67
C SER A 14 37.92 41.22 11.71
N LEU A 15 37.35 40.86 10.55
CA LEU A 15 36.04 40.22 10.48
C LEU A 15 36.16 38.76 10.95
N SER A 16 35.76 38.48 12.19
CA SER A 16 35.62 37.10 12.66
C SER A 16 34.26 36.57 12.21
N ILE A 17 34.23 35.77 11.14
CA ILE A 17 33.02 35.09 10.68
C ILE A 17 32.79 33.88 11.58
N PHE A 18 31.90 33.99 12.56
CA PHE A 18 31.36 32.83 13.26
C PHE A 18 30.39 32.09 12.34
N SER A 19 30.87 31.04 11.70
CA SER A 19 30.04 30.06 11.00
C SER A 19 29.24 29.26 12.04
N PHE A 20 28.00 29.64 12.30
CA PHE A 20 27.03 28.77 12.97
C PHE A 20 26.64 27.66 11.97
N ILE A 21 27.31 26.51 12.05
CA ILE A 21 26.78 25.27 11.47
C ILE A 21 25.64 24.84 12.39
N ALA A 22 24.41 25.20 12.01
CA ALA A 22 23.23 24.58 12.61
C ALA A 22 23.26 23.10 12.20
N LEU A 23 23.57 22.22 13.14
CA LEU A 23 23.44 20.78 12.95
C LEU A 23 21.93 20.49 12.87
N ALA A 24 21.38 20.42 11.66
CA ALA A 24 20.03 19.94 11.47
C ALA A 24 20.02 18.46 11.90
N ALA A 25 19.38 18.15 13.03
CA ALA A 25 19.15 16.77 13.42
C ALA A 25 18.34 16.09 12.29
N ALA A 26 18.86 14.99 11.76
CA ALA A 26 18.13 14.20 10.78
C ALA A 26 16.83 13.70 11.44
N VAL A 27 15.69 13.95 10.78
CA VAL A 27 14.41 13.39 11.20
C VAL A 27 14.47 11.89 10.97
N THR A 28 14.48 11.14 12.06
CA THR A 28 14.56 9.66 12.08
C THR A 28 13.31 9.08 12.71
N VAL A 29 13.01 7.83 12.37
CA VAL A 29 11.94 7.07 13.01
C VAL A 29 12.35 6.77 14.45
N PRO A 30 11.50 7.03 15.47
CA PRO A 30 11.80 6.65 16.84
C PRO A 30 12.04 5.14 16.95
N LEU A 31 13.04 4.71 17.71
CA LEU A 31 13.36 3.28 17.90
C LEU A 31 12.14 2.43 18.31
N SER A 32 11.26 2.96 19.16
CA SER A 32 10.02 2.30 19.58
C SER A 32 9.00 2.08 18.45
N SER A 33 9.17 2.77 17.33
CA SER A 33 8.34 2.67 16.12
C SER A 33 9.01 1.88 14.99
N THR A 34 10.26 1.45 15.19
CA THR A 34 10.97 0.54 14.26
C THR A 34 10.57 -0.91 14.52
N PHE A 35 10.72 -1.77 13.53
CA PHE A 35 10.50 -3.21 13.71
C PHE A 35 11.33 -4.03 12.73
N LYS A 36 11.53 -5.31 13.08
CA LYS A 36 12.09 -6.33 12.19
C LYS A 36 11.33 -7.62 12.40
N TYR A 37 10.63 -8.08 11.38
CA TYR A 37 10.00 -9.40 11.34
C TYR A 37 10.86 -10.36 10.55
N VAL A 38 10.97 -11.59 11.04
CA VAL A 38 11.59 -12.72 10.33
C VAL A 38 10.47 -13.63 9.83
N ASN A 39 10.54 -14.02 8.57
CA ASN A 39 9.63 -14.99 7.98
C ASN A 39 10.01 -16.39 8.45
N GLU A 40 9.51 -16.79 9.62
CA GLU A 40 9.77 -18.09 10.24
C GLU A 40 8.56 -18.55 11.07
N GLY A 41 8.55 -19.82 11.49
CA GLY A 41 7.51 -20.38 12.35
C GLY A 41 6.38 -21.09 11.60
N GLU A 42 5.33 -21.46 12.34
CA GLU A 42 4.20 -22.21 11.80
C GLU A 42 3.31 -21.35 10.88
N PHE A 43 2.63 -22.02 9.95
CA PHE A 43 1.63 -21.36 9.11
C PHE A 43 0.29 -21.24 9.84
N GLY A 44 -0.53 -20.28 9.41
CA GLY A 44 -1.88 -20.13 9.91
C GLY A 44 -2.81 -21.28 9.49
N ASP A 45 -3.82 -21.53 10.32
CA ASP A 45 -4.67 -22.73 10.24
C ASP A 45 -5.85 -22.62 9.24
N TYR A 46 -6.11 -21.44 8.69
CA TYR A 46 -7.34 -21.17 7.94
C TYR A 46 -7.14 -21.18 6.42
N ILE A 47 -8.20 -21.54 5.70
CA ILE A 47 -8.20 -21.50 4.22
C ILE A 47 -8.18 -20.04 3.76
N VAL A 48 -7.20 -19.74 2.91
CA VAL A 48 -7.01 -18.42 2.30
C VAL A 48 -7.05 -18.50 0.79
N GLU A 49 -7.15 -17.34 0.15
CA GLU A 49 -7.17 -17.22 -1.29
C GLU A 49 -5.97 -17.93 -1.93
N TYR A 50 -6.25 -18.66 -3.02
CA TYR A 50 -5.31 -19.52 -3.76
C TYR A 50 -4.79 -20.75 -3.00
N GLY A 51 -5.37 -21.10 -1.85
CA GLY A 51 -4.91 -22.23 -1.04
C GLY A 51 -3.48 -22.02 -0.53
N ALA A 52 -3.10 -20.76 -0.31
CA ALA A 52 -1.76 -20.41 0.15
C ALA A 52 -1.52 -20.83 1.61
N ASN A 53 -0.26 -21.04 1.98
CA ASN A 53 0.12 -20.93 3.37
C ASN A 53 0.45 -19.47 3.69
N TYR A 54 0.35 -19.08 4.95
CA TYR A 54 0.60 -17.71 5.36
C TYR A 54 1.07 -17.59 6.82
N ARG A 55 1.72 -16.47 7.11
CA ARG A 55 2.11 -16.01 8.45
C ARG A 55 1.67 -14.56 8.60
N VAL A 56 0.99 -14.24 9.69
CA VAL A 56 0.52 -12.88 9.98
C VAL A 56 1.62 -12.05 10.63
N LEU A 57 1.60 -10.74 10.39
CA LEU A 57 2.50 -9.76 10.99
C LEU A 57 1.70 -8.72 11.78
N ASP A 58 2.33 -8.09 12.77
CA ASP A 58 1.63 -7.23 13.74
C ASP A 58 1.20 -5.81 13.27
N PRO A 59 1.44 -5.36 12.03
CA PRO A 59 0.61 -4.28 11.50
C PRO A 59 -0.78 -4.83 11.18
N PHE A 60 -1.69 -4.74 12.16
CA PHE A 60 -3.09 -5.12 12.06
C PHE A 60 -4.01 -3.92 12.25
N ASN A 61 -4.90 -3.71 11.29
CA ASN A 61 -6.00 -2.78 11.40
C ASN A 61 -7.23 -3.41 10.74
N SER A 62 -8.08 -4.04 11.55
CA SER A 62 -9.19 -4.87 11.07
C SER A 62 -10.00 -4.19 9.96
N PRO A 63 -10.25 -4.87 8.81
CA PRO A 63 -9.96 -6.27 8.51
C PRO A 63 -8.61 -6.50 7.79
N PHE A 64 -7.71 -5.51 7.79
CA PHE A 64 -6.45 -5.54 7.06
C PHE A 64 -5.28 -5.99 7.94
N GLN A 65 -4.44 -6.89 7.42
CA GLN A 65 -3.21 -7.29 8.10
C GLN A 65 -2.12 -7.61 7.10
N LEU A 66 -0.88 -7.27 7.45
CA LEU A 66 0.28 -7.75 6.69
C LEU A 66 0.52 -9.24 6.92
N CYS A 67 0.95 -9.94 5.88
CA CYS A 67 1.29 -11.35 5.93
C CYS A 67 2.47 -11.66 5.01
N PHE A 68 3.26 -12.66 5.37
CA PHE A 68 3.95 -13.48 4.38
C PHE A 68 2.98 -14.55 3.90
N TYR A 69 2.93 -14.82 2.61
CA TYR A 69 2.17 -15.93 2.07
C TYR A 69 2.90 -16.59 0.90
N ASN A 70 2.61 -17.86 0.63
CA ASN A 70 3.16 -18.57 -0.51
C ASN A 70 2.18 -19.59 -1.11
N THR A 71 2.15 -19.66 -2.43
CA THR A 71 1.45 -20.71 -3.20
C THR A 71 2.39 -21.77 -3.77
N THR A 72 3.70 -21.49 -3.74
CA THR A 72 4.79 -22.43 -4.04
C THR A 72 5.65 -22.57 -2.78
N PRO A 73 6.06 -23.78 -2.37
CA PRO A 73 6.91 -23.98 -1.19
C PRO A 73 8.15 -23.09 -1.22
N ASN A 74 8.44 -22.39 -0.11
CA ASN A 74 9.60 -21.50 0.05
C ASN A 74 9.67 -20.30 -0.92
N GLU A 75 8.57 -19.91 -1.56
CA GLU A 75 8.49 -18.69 -2.39
C GLU A 75 7.48 -17.71 -1.80
N PHE A 76 7.92 -16.92 -0.82
CA PHE A 76 7.05 -16.03 -0.07
C PHE A 76 6.90 -14.65 -0.70
N THR A 77 5.69 -14.12 -0.55
CA THR A 77 5.30 -12.77 -0.92
C THR A 77 4.81 -12.04 0.32
N LEU A 78 5.27 -10.81 0.52
CA LEU A 78 4.69 -9.90 1.49
C LEU A 78 3.42 -9.30 0.89
N ALA A 79 2.30 -9.46 1.60
CA ALA A 79 0.99 -9.02 1.14
C ALA A 79 0.18 -8.38 2.26
N LEU A 80 -0.82 -7.59 1.86
CA LEU A 80 -1.89 -7.17 2.73
C LEU A 80 -3.10 -8.08 2.48
N ARG A 81 -3.60 -8.72 3.52
CA ARG A 81 -4.88 -9.45 3.48
C ARG A 81 -6.04 -8.54 3.84
N MET A 82 -7.24 -8.95 3.43
CA MET A 82 -8.53 -8.44 3.90
C MET A 82 -9.40 -9.63 4.33
N GLY A 83 -9.97 -9.53 5.53
CA GLY A 83 -10.88 -10.51 6.12
C GLY A 83 -10.67 -10.66 7.63
N THR A 84 -11.67 -11.13 8.38
CA THR A 84 -11.55 -11.30 9.84
C THR A 84 -11.00 -12.68 10.20
N VAL A 85 -10.23 -12.79 11.28
CA VAL A 85 -9.68 -14.08 11.78
C VAL A 85 -10.74 -15.01 12.39
N ARG A 86 -11.95 -14.48 12.64
CA ARG A 86 -13.08 -15.24 13.22
C ARG A 86 -14.09 -15.66 12.17
N SER A 87 -13.81 -15.40 10.89
CA SER A 87 -14.65 -15.84 9.80
C SER A 87 -14.05 -17.10 9.19
N THR A 88 -14.89 -18.09 8.96
CA THR A 88 -14.57 -19.24 8.11
C THR A 88 -14.50 -18.88 6.61
N SER A 89 -14.85 -17.63 6.27
CA SER A 89 -14.75 -17.12 4.91
C SER A 89 -13.30 -16.85 4.51
N THR A 90 -12.99 -17.13 3.24
CA THR A 90 -11.66 -17.00 2.66
C THR A 90 -11.08 -15.61 2.87
N MET A 91 -9.91 -15.49 3.50
CA MET A 91 -9.13 -14.25 3.48
C MET A 91 -8.58 -13.98 2.08
N ARG A 92 -8.59 -12.73 1.64
CA ARG A 92 -8.17 -12.34 0.28
C ARG A 92 -6.95 -11.42 0.30
N TRP A 93 -6.05 -11.61 -0.67
CA TRP A 93 -4.82 -10.82 -0.80
C TRP A 93 -5.13 -9.56 -1.62
N VAL A 94 -5.18 -8.39 -0.99
CA VAL A 94 -5.63 -7.14 -1.66
C VAL A 94 -4.49 -6.24 -2.11
N TRP A 95 -3.26 -6.53 -1.71
CA TRP A 95 -2.05 -5.84 -2.16
C TRP A 95 -0.82 -6.73 -1.96
N GLU A 96 0.20 -6.61 -2.80
CA GLU A 96 1.43 -7.40 -2.70
C GLU A 96 2.67 -6.56 -3.05
N ALA A 97 3.72 -6.70 -2.26
CA ALA A 97 4.95 -5.92 -2.40
C ALA A 97 5.84 -6.46 -3.54
N ASN A 98 6.09 -7.77 -3.52
CA ASN A 98 7.15 -8.42 -4.29
C ASN A 98 6.61 -9.52 -5.22
N ARG A 99 5.42 -9.30 -5.83
CA ARG A 99 4.86 -10.21 -6.85
C ARG A 99 5.89 -10.47 -7.95
N GLY A 100 6.17 -11.75 -8.24
CA GLY A 100 7.18 -12.17 -9.22
C GLY A 100 8.64 -12.04 -8.76
N ASN A 101 8.89 -11.63 -7.51
CA ASN A 101 10.22 -11.58 -6.90
C ASN A 101 10.19 -12.16 -5.47
N PRO A 102 9.93 -13.48 -5.33
CA PRO A 102 9.72 -14.09 -4.01
C PRO A 102 10.99 -14.07 -3.15
N VAL A 103 10.78 -14.26 -1.85
CA VAL A 103 11.84 -14.47 -0.83
C VAL A 103 11.65 -15.83 -0.16
N GLY A 104 12.70 -16.35 0.50
CA GLY A 104 12.65 -17.63 1.19
C GLY A 104 12.21 -17.53 2.66
N GLU A 105 12.33 -18.67 3.35
CA GLU A 105 12.41 -18.72 4.82
C GLU A 105 13.52 -17.82 5.34
N ASN A 106 13.34 -17.29 6.56
CA ASN A 106 14.23 -16.34 7.22
C ASN A 106 14.40 -14.98 6.51
N ALA A 107 13.63 -14.71 5.46
CA ALA A 107 13.53 -13.37 4.90
C ALA A 107 13.03 -12.38 5.96
N THR A 108 13.37 -11.10 5.81
CA THR A 108 13.08 -10.09 6.82
C THR A 108 12.32 -8.92 6.24
N LEU A 109 11.28 -8.49 6.96
CA LEU A 109 10.64 -7.19 6.76
C LEU A 109 11.12 -6.25 7.86
N THR A 110 11.87 -5.22 7.48
CA THR A 110 12.48 -4.28 8.41
C THR A 110 11.99 -2.87 8.14
N PHE A 111 11.55 -2.17 9.18
CA PHE A 111 11.33 -0.73 9.17
C PHE A 111 12.34 -0.07 10.10
N GLY A 112 13.34 0.59 9.53
CA GLY A 112 14.50 1.12 10.25
C GLY A 112 14.38 2.59 10.65
N GLU A 113 15.37 3.08 11.41
CA GLU A 113 15.47 4.49 11.85
C GLU A 113 15.60 5.46 10.67
N ASP A 114 16.13 5.00 9.53
CA ASP A 114 16.21 5.76 8.29
C ASP A 114 14.83 5.98 7.62
N GLY A 115 13.78 5.32 8.11
CA GLY A 115 12.43 5.46 7.58
C GLY A 115 12.17 4.68 6.31
N ASN A 116 13.02 3.71 5.98
CA ASN A 116 12.80 2.80 4.85
C ASN A 116 12.12 1.50 5.33
N LEU A 117 11.11 1.04 4.58
CA LEU A 117 10.53 -0.29 4.78
C LEU A 117 11.14 -1.22 3.72
N VAL A 118 11.84 -2.25 4.17
CA VAL A 118 12.68 -3.12 3.33
C VAL A 118 12.30 -4.57 3.54
N LEU A 119 11.98 -5.26 2.45
CA LEU A 119 11.89 -6.70 2.37
C LEU A 119 13.18 -7.26 1.76
N ALA A 120 13.93 -8.00 2.57
CA ALA A 120 15.17 -8.65 2.14
C ALA A 120 15.10 -10.16 2.36
N ASP A 121 15.65 -10.93 1.44
CA ASP A 121 15.83 -12.37 1.58
C ASP A 121 16.93 -12.69 2.60
N ALA A 122 17.05 -13.95 3.01
CA ALA A 122 18.00 -14.37 4.06
C ALA A 122 19.47 -14.13 3.69
N ASP A 123 19.79 -14.09 2.39
CA ASP A 123 21.11 -13.78 1.85
C ASP A 123 21.41 -12.27 1.77
N GLY A 124 20.45 -11.42 2.17
CA GLY A 124 20.55 -9.96 2.12
C GLY A 124 20.07 -9.34 0.80
N ARG A 125 19.63 -10.13 -0.18
CA ARG A 125 19.04 -9.61 -1.43
C ARG A 125 17.75 -8.86 -1.13
N ILE A 126 17.71 -7.57 -1.48
CA ILE A 126 16.50 -6.77 -1.36
C ILE A 126 15.50 -7.18 -2.44
N ALA A 127 14.39 -7.81 -2.04
CA ALA A 127 13.31 -8.17 -2.95
C ALA A 127 12.35 -7.01 -3.23
N TRP A 128 12.13 -6.14 -2.23
CA TRP A 128 11.29 -4.95 -2.36
C TRP A 128 11.62 -3.92 -1.27
N GLN A 129 11.39 -2.64 -1.56
CA GLN A 129 11.49 -1.57 -0.57
C GLN A 129 10.68 -0.33 -0.99
N THR A 130 10.36 0.55 -0.04
CA THR A 130 9.65 1.82 -0.29
C THR A 130 10.57 2.91 -0.85
N SER A 131 11.89 2.75 -0.75
CA SER A 131 12.90 3.74 -1.15
C SER A 131 12.69 5.09 -0.45
N THR A 132 12.39 5.05 0.84
CA THR A 132 12.10 6.23 1.69
C THR A 132 13.21 6.58 2.67
N ALA A 133 14.34 5.88 2.60
CA ALA A 133 15.51 6.15 3.44
C ALA A 133 15.87 7.63 3.48
N ASN A 134 15.95 8.20 4.68
CA ASN A 134 16.27 9.59 4.99
C ASN A 134 15.36 10.63 4.34
N LYS A 135 14.12 10.27 3.97
CA LYS A 135 13.12 11.19 3.40
C LYS A 135 12.19 11.82 4.44
N GLY A 136 12.56 11.79 5.72
CA GLY A 136 11.80 12.42 6.81
C GLY A 136 10.59 11.63 7.28
N VAL A 137 10.54 10.32 7.01
CA VAL A 137 9.52 9.42 7.57
C VAL A 137 9.70 9.33 9.08
N VAL A 138 8.60 9.42 9.83
CA VAL A 138 8.58 9.23 11.29
C VAL A 138 7.62 8.14 11.74
N HIS A 139 6.75 7.67 10.84
CA HIS A 139 5.68 6.74 11.19
C HIS A 139 5.32 5.80 10.03
N PHE A 140 4.99 4.55 10.37
CA PHE A 140 4.40 3.54 9.50
C PHE A 140 3.07 3.08 10.08
N GLN A 141 2.02 3.02 9.26
CA GLN A 141 0.72 2.48 9.68
C GLN A 141 -0.03 1.79 8.53
N VAL A 142 -0.90 0.85 8.89
CA VAL A 142 -1.99 0.36 8.04
C VAL A 142 -3.27 1.09 8.46
N GLN A 143 -3.86 1.85 7.54
CA GLN A 143 -5.08 2.61 7.78
C GLN A 143 -6.34 1.74 7.72
N PRO A 144 -7.48 2.20 8.27
CA PRO A 144 -8.74 1.43 8.26
C PRO A 144 -9.29 1.11 6.86
N ASN A 145 -8.85 1.82 5.82
CA ASN A 145 -9.19 1.55 4.41
C ASN A 145 -8.17 0.61 3.72
N GLY A 146 -7.20 0.08 4.45
CA GLY A 146 -6.13 -0.78 3.93
C GLY A 146 -4.98 -0.02 3.27
N ASN A 147 -4.96 1.32 3.30
CA ASN A 147 -3.81 2.07 2.82
C ASN A 147 -2.65 1.94 3.81
N MET A 148 -1.53 1.38 3.35
CA MET A 148 -0.30 1.32 4.14
C MET A 148 0.50 2.57 3.84
N VAL A 149 0.81 3.37 4.86
CA VAL A 149 1.43 4.68 4.64
C VAL A 149 2.69 4.86 5.48
N LEU A 150 3.65 5.57 4.89
CA LEU A 150 4.80 6.16 5.57
C LEU A 150 4.62 7.68 5.57
N GLN A 151 4.63 8.29 6.74
CA GLN A 151 4.30 9.70 6.93
C GLN A 151 5.43 10.50 7.55
N ASP A 152 5.50 11.79 7.20
CA ASP A 152 6.34 12.76 7.87
C ASP A 152 5.69 13.30 9.16
N ILE A 153 6.41 14.17 9.88
CA ILE A 153 5.93 14.77 11.14
C ILE A 153 4.70 15.66 10.98
N LYS A 154 4.40 16.10 9.75
CA LYS A 154 3.21 16.92 9.43
C LYS A 154 2.02 16.04 9.01
N GLY A 155 2.20 14.72 8.93
CA GLY A 155 1.21 13.76 8.48
C GLY A 155 1.10 13.62 6.95
N TYR A 156 1.99 14.24 6.19
CA TYR A 156 2.02 14.07 4.73
C TYR A 156 2.55 12.69 4.36
N PHE A 157 1.97 12.09 3.32
CA PHE A 157 2.44 10.81 2.80
C PHE A 157 3.77 10.98 2.08
N ILE A 158 4.80 10.31 2.58
CA ILE A 158 6.08 10.12 1.89
C ILE A 158 5.99 8.91 0.97
N TRP A 159 5.25 7.88 1.38
CA TRP A 159 4.90 6.71 0.57
C TRP A 159 3.53 6.17 1.00
N GLN A 160 2.79 5.58 0.05
CA GLN A 160 1.55 4.88 0.34
C GLN A 160 1.32 3.71 -0.63
N SER A 161 0.75 2.61 -0.16
CA SER A 161 0.46 1.44 -1.00
C SER A 161 -0.56 1.73 -2.09
N PHE A 162 -1.43 2.71 -1.86
CA PHE A 162 -2.46 3.11 -2.83
C PHE A 162 -1.89 3.63 -4.15
N ASP A 163 -0.66 4.15 -4.17
CA ASP A 163 0.02 4.59 -5.39
C ASP A 163 0.65 3.42 -6.19
N TYR A 164 0.69 2.23 -5.60
CA TYR A 164 1.29 1.02 -6.17
C TYR A 164 0.32 -0.17 -6.13
N PRO A 165 -0.83 -0.11 -6.82
CA PRO A 165 -1.77 -1.23 -6.84
C PRO A 165 -1.17 -2.47 -7.53
N THR A 166 -1.72 -3.65 -7.21
CA THR A 166 -1.39 -4.91 -7.88
C THR A 166 -2.48 -5.28 -8.89
N ASP A 167 -3.44 -6.12 -8.53
CA ASP A 167 -4.63 -6.45 -9.32
C ASP A 167 -5.92 -5.85 -8.75
N THR A 168 -5.82 -5.17 -7.60
CA THR A 168 -6.95 -4.76 -6.77
C THR A 168 -6.97 -3.24 -6.55
N LEU A 169 -8.17 -2.65 -6.50
CA LEU A 169 -8.46 -1.33 -5.94
C LEU A 169 -9.33 -1.47 -4.71
N LEU A 170 -8.87 -0.94 -3.59
CA LEU A 170 -9.67 -0.79 -2.37
C LEU A 170 -10.58 0.44 -2.45
N VAL A 171 -11.65 0.46 -1.65
CA VAL A 171 -12.51 1.65 -1.52
C VAL A 171 -11.66 2.87 -1.11
N GLY A 172 -11.84 3.99 -1.81
CA GLY A 172 -11.09 5.22 -1.66
C GLY A 172 -9.75 5.25 -2.43
N GLN A 173 -9.35 4.15 -3.08
CA GLN A 173 -8.13 4.12 -3.89
C GLN A 173 -8.40 4.62 -5.31
N SER A 174 -7.46 5.41 -5.85
CA SER A 174 -7.52 5.93 -7.22
C SER A 174 -6.45 5.32 -8.13
N LEU A 175 -6.83 4.94 -9.36
CA LEU A 175 -5.88 4.81 -10.46
C LEU A 175 -5.64 6.19 -11.06
N ARG A 176 -4.39 6.69 -11.01
CA ARG A 176 -4.02 8.03 -11.48
C ARG A 176 -3.24 7.98 -12.81
N ALA A 177 -3.49 8.93 -13.70
CA ALA A 177 -2.72 9.13 -14.92
C ALA A 177 -1.32 9.66 -14.63
N GLY A 178 -0.39 9.37 -15.54
CA GLY A 178 1.00 9.84 -15.47
C GLY A 178 1.87 9.07 -14.48
N GLY A 179 1.32 8.13 -13.72
CA GLY A 179 2.07 7.20 -12.86
C GLY A 179 2.19 5.79 -13.43
N ALA A 180 2.98 4.95 -12.76
CA ALA A 180 3.07 3.51 -13.06
C ALA A 180 1.83 2.72 -12.59
N ALA A 181 0.87 3.38 -11.92
CA ALA A 181 -0.33 2.76 -11.36
C ALA A 181 -1.23 2.15 -12.45
N ARG A 182 -1.25 0.83 -12.47
CA ARG A 182 -2.13 0.01 -13.31
C ARG A 182 -2.50 -1.24 -12.53
N LEU A 183 -3.69 -1.77 -12.77
CA LEU A 183 -4.01 -3.12 -12.33
C LEU A 183 -3.36 -4.09 -13.30
N VAL A 184 -2.71 -5.12 -12.78
CA VAL A 184 -2.16 -6.22 -13.54
C VAL A 184 -2.65 -7.50 -12.90
N SER A 185 -3.40 -8.29 -13.67
CA SER A 185 -3.87 -9.61 -13.23
C SER A 185 -2.72 -10.45 -12.69
N ARG A 186 -3.04 -11.39 -11.80
CA ARG A 186 -2.12 -12.50 -11.48
C ARG A 186 -2.05 -13.47 -12.67
N PHE A 187 -0.92 -14.14 -12.86
CA PHE A 187 -0.72 -15.08 -13.97
C PHE A 187 -1.62 -16.31 -13.88
N SER A 188 -1.70 -16.92 -12.70
CA SER A 188 -2.65 -17.98 -12.38
C SER A 188 -2.81 -18.09 -10.86
N GLU A 189 -3.79 -18.84 -10.38
CA GLU A 189 -3.94 -19.07 -8.93
C GLU A 189 -2.65 -19.60 -8.29
N LYS A 190 -1.94 -20.50 -8.97
CA LYS A 190 -0.68 -21.07 -8.47
C LYS A 190 0.53 -20.15 -8.64
N GLN A 191 0.68 -19.52 -9.80
CA GLN A 191 1.88 -18.75 -10.14
C GLN A 191 1.73 -17.29 -9.75
N ASN A 192 2.41 -16.87 -8.67
CA ASN A 192 2.39 -15.49 -8.21
C ASN A 192 3.32 -14.56 -9.02
N SER A 193 2.95 -14.29 -10.26
CA SER A 193 3.62 -13.34 -11.13
C SER A 193 2.59 -12.53 -11.93
N ASN A 194 3.05 -11.51 -12.62
CA ASN A 194 2.17 -10.70 -13.47
C ASN A 194 1.59 -11.54 -14.62
N GLY A 195 0.27 -11.51 -14.73
CA GLY A 195 -0.51 -12.13 -15.79
C GLY A 195 -0.65 -11.26 -17.03
N PRO A 196 -1.40 -11.75 -18.03
CA PRO A 196 -1.49 -11.13 -19.33
C PRO A 196 -2.43 -9.90 -19.36
N PHE A 197 -3.37 -9.78 -18.42
CA PHE A 197 -4.35 -8.71 -18.41
C PHE A 197 -3.87 -7.52 -17.58
N SER A 198 -4.11 -6.30 -18.09
CA SER A 198 -3.88 -5.08 -17.33
C SER A 198 -4.90 -3.99 -17.64
N VAL A 199 -5.22 -3.18 -16.63
CA VAL A 199 -6.14 -2.03 -16.73
C VAL A 199 -5.40 -0.79 -16.23
N LYS A 200 -5.44 0.28 -17.03
CA LYS A 200 -4.87 1.59 -16.68
C LYS A 200 -5.90 2.68 -16.97
N ASN A 201 -5.78 3.82 -16.30
CA ASN A 201 -6.80 4.89 -16.35
C ASN A 201 -6.90 5.69 -17.67
N GLY A 202 -6.36 5.18 -18.78
CA GLY A 202 -6.51 5.79 -20.11
C GLY A 202 -6.15 7.29 -20.17
N ARG A 203 -7.08 8.11 -20.66
CA ARG A 203 -6.96 9.59 -20.77
C ARG A 203 -7.43 10.35 -19.53
N LEU A 204 -8.02 9.66 -18.56
CA LEU A 204 -8.59 10.28 -17.35
C LEU A 204 -7.49 10.60 -16.36
N GLN A 205 -7.59 11.70 -15.61
CA GLN A 205 -6.56 12.05 -14.63
C GLN A 205 -6.57 11.06 -13.45
N TYR A 206 -7.76 10.68 -13.00
CA TYR A 206 -7.92 9.62 -12.00
C TYR A 206 -9.29 8.94 -12.14
N VAL A 207 -9.36 7.70 -11.67
CA VAL A 207 -10.60 6.97 -11.39
C VAL A 207 -10.49 6.39 -9.99
N THR A 208 -11.43 6.73 -9.12
CA THR A 208 -11.49 6.28 -7.72
C THR A 208 -12.61 5.26 -7.56
N PHE A 209 -12.33 4.15 -6.88
CA PHE A 209 -13.37 3.19 -6.50
C PHE A 209 -13.98 3.63 -5.16
N GLN A 210 -15.30 3.82 -5.12
CA GLN A 210 -16.00 4.39 -3.96
C GLN A 210 -17.11 3.46 -3.45
N SER A 211 -17.39 3.57 -2.15
CA SER A 211 -18.55 2.99 -1.49
C SER A 211 -19.18 4.02 -0.57
N GLU A 212 -20.38 4.49 -0.91
CA GLU A 212 -21.06 5.57 -0.17
C GLU A 212 -22.49 5.17 0.17
N PRO A 213 -23.00 5.50 1.36
CA PRO A 213 -24.39 5.20 1.71
C PRO A 213 -25.35 6.02 0.84
N VAL A 214 -26.43 5.40 0.36
CA VAL A 214 -27.44 6.08 -0.46
C VAL A 214 -28.23 7.11 0.35
N THR A 215 -28.42 6.83 1.65
CA THR A 215 -29.10 7.70 2.61
C THR A 215 -28.30 7.72 3.92
N GLU A 216 -28.54 8.68 4.81
CA GLU A 216 -27.84 8.79 6.09
C GLU A 216 -28.01 7.54 6.98
N GLU A 217 -29.13 6.82 6.83
CA GLU A 217 -29.39 5.59 7.58
C GLU A 217 -28.55 4.40 7.12
N GLY A 218 -27.92 4.46 5.94
CA GLY A 218 -27.02 3.41 5.46
C GLY A 218 -27.68 2.06 5.18
N PHE A 219 -28.94 2.05 4.70
CA PHE A 219 -29.63 0.80 4.34
C PHE A 219 -29.18 0.23 2.99
N SER A 220 -28.60 1.06 2.14
CA SER A 220 -27.99 0.65 0.87
C SER A 220 -26.82 1.56 0.55
N TYR A 221 -25.92 1.07 -0.30
CA TYR A 221 -24.68 1.76 -0.63
C TYR A 221 -24.48 1.76 -2.14
N TYR A 222 -23.99 2.87 -2.69
CA TYR A 222 -23.48 2.92 -4.06
C TYR A 222 -22.07 2.36 -4.08
N LEU A 223 -21.83 1.35 -4.93
CA LEU A 223 -20.50 0.99 -5.38
C LEU A 223 -20.27 1.65 -6.73
N SER A 224 -19.30 2.55 -6.82
CA SER A 224 -19.13 3.39 -8.01
C SER A 224 -17.66 3.61 -8.40
N LEU A 225 -17.47 3.99 -9.66
CA LEU A 225 -16.24 4.58 -10.15
C LEU A 225 -16.46 6.08 -10.31
N GLU A 226 -15.70 6.86 -9.57
CA GLU A 226 -15.66 8.31 -9.64
C GLU A 226 -14.54 8.74 -10.59
N PHE A 227 -14.89 9.45 -11.65
CA PHE A 227 -13.95 9.88 -12.68
C PHE A 227 -13.50 11.31 -12.42
N SER A 228 -12.28 11.66 -12.83
CA SER A 228 -11.77 13.05 -12.74
C SER A 228 -12.60 14.09 -13.51
N THR A 229 -13.55 13.65 -14.35
CA THR A 229 -14.51 14.53 -15.03
C THR A 229 -15.71 14.92 -14.16
N GLY A 230 -15.82 14.38 -12.94
CA GLY A 230 -16.99 14.51 -12.07
C GLY A 230 -18.16 13.60 -12.45
N VAL A 231 -17.97 12.72 -13.44
CA VAL A 231 -18.97 11.69 -13.79
C VAL A 231 -18.76 10.50 -12.88
N ASN A 232 -19.85 9.89 -12.41
CA ASN A 232 -19.82 8.65 -11.63
C ASN A 232 -20.49 7.52 -12.40
N ALA A 233 -19.85 6.35 -12.46
CA ALA A 233 -20.46 5.13 -12.95
C ALA A 233 -20.86 4.26 -11.75
N ILE A 234 -22.16 4.07 -11.54
CA ILE A 234 -22.66 3.14 -10.53
C ILE A 234 -22.48 1.72 -11.06
N LEU A 235 -21.75 0.89 -10.32
CA LEU A 235 -21.53 -0.52 -10.62
C LEU A 235 -22.61 -1.39 -9.98
N ALA A 236 -22.98 -1.10 -8.74
CA ALA A 236 -24.00 -1.84 -7.98
C ALA A 236 -24.56 -1.02 -6.81
N THR A 237 -25.70 -1.46 -6.27
CA THR A 237 -26.36 -0.88 -5.09
C THR A 237 -26.72 -1.94 -4.04
N PRO A 238 -25.75 -2.55 -3.34
CA PRO A 238 -26.04 -3.50 -2.27
C PRO A 238 -26.90 -2.89 -1.16
N LYS A 239 -27.81 -3.70 -0.59
CA LYS A 239 -28.71 -3.32 0.51
C LYS A 239 -28.12 -3.60 1.90
N TYR A 240 -26.80 -3.46 2.03
CA TYR A 240 -26.05 -3.65 3.26
C TYR A 240 -24.74 -2.86 3.17
N ASN A 241 -24.02 -2.75 4.29
CA ASN A 241 -22.78 -2.00 4.34
C ASN A 241 -21.71 -2.61 3.41
N SER A 242 -21.39 -1.89 2.33
CA SER A 242 -20.41 -2.31 1.34
C SER A 242 -19.07 -1.56 1.41
N THR A 243 -18.78 -0.85 2.52
CA THR A 243 -17.50 -0.13 2.66
C THR A 243 -16.30 -1.07 2.63
N LEU A 244 -16.50 -2.32 3.02
CA LEU A 244 -15.54 -3.42 2.85
C LEU A 244 -15.70 -4.07 1.47
N SER A 245 -15.42 -3.29 0.42
CA SER A 245 -15.39 -3.80 -0.95
C SER A 245 -14.03 -3.57 -1.60
N PHE A 246 -13.76 -4.35 -2.64
CA PHE A 246 -12.64 -4.09 -3.53
C PHE A 246 -12.99 -4.48 -4.97
N LEU A 247 -12.43 -3.75 -5.92
CA LEU A 247 -12.49 -4.07 -7.34
C LEU A 247 -11.22 -4.83 -7.72
N ARG A 248 -11.33 -5.93 -8.46
CA ARG A 248 -10.17 -6.72 -8.90
C ARG A 248 -10.23 -7.07 -10.37
N LEU A 249 -9.07 -6.99 -11.02
CA LEU A 249 -8.81 -7.62 -12.32
C LEU A 249 -8.36 -9.07 -12.10
N GLY A 250 -9.25 -10.02 -12.36
CA GLY A 250 -9.03 -11.45 -12.12
C GLY A 250 -8.02 -12.08 -13.08
N VAL A 251 -7.57 -13.29 -12.72
CA VAL A 251 -6.74 -14.18 -13.59
C VAL A 251 -7.45 -14.55 -14.90
N ASP A 252 -8.78 -14.47 -14.92
CA ASP A 252 -9.67 -14.71 -16.05
C ASP A 252 -9.84 -13.45 -16.94
N GLY A 253 -9.19 -12.34 -16.57
CA GLY A 253 -9.32 -11.06 -17.25
C GLY A 253 -10.58 -10.28 -16.89
N ASN A 254 -11.50 -10.85 -16.12
CA ASN A 254 -12.73 -10.18 -15.73
C ASN A 254 -12.47 -9.15 -14.63
N VAL A 255 -13.19 -8.04 -14.67
CA VAL A 255 -13.20 -7.08 -13.57
C VAL A 255 -14.38 -7.39 -12.67
N LYS A 256 -14.12 -7.69 -11.40
CA LYS A 256 -15.13 -8.05 -10.41
C LYS A 256 -15.07 -7.12 -9.21
N VAL A 257 -16.23 -6.83 -8.61
CA VAL A 257 -16.28 -6.23 -7.27
C VAL A 257 -16.62 -7.33 -6.28
N TYR A 258 -15.78 -7.46 -5.26
CA TYR A 258 -16.00 -8.34 -4.12
C TYR A 258 -16.41 -7.48 -2.94
N THR A 259 -17.50 -7.84 -2.28
CA THR A 259 -18.00 -7.14 -1.09
C THR A 259 -18.03 -8.11 0.09
N TYR A 260 -17.47 -7.67 1.22
CA TYR A 260 -17.44 -8.43 2.45
C TYR A 260 -18.56 -7.99 3.38
N ASN A 261 -19.39 -8.94 3.80
CA ASN A 261 -20.40 -8.76 4.83
C ASN A 261 -19.87 -9.26 6.17
N ASP A 262 -19.42 -8.33 7.02
CA ASP A 262 -18.85 -8.63 8.34
C ASP A 262 -19.86 -9.16 9.36
N LYS A 263 -21.15 -9.18 9.02
CA LYS A 263 -22.23 -9.75 9.84
C LYS A 263 -22.51 -11.22 9.52
N VAL A 264 -21.78 -11.81 8.57
CA VAL A 264 -21.93 -13.21 8.15
C VAL A 264 -20.62 -13.95 8.42
N ASP A 265 -20.71 -15.17 8.96
CA ASP A 265 -19.54 -15.99 9.24
C ASP A 265 -19.12 -16.82 8.00
N ILE A 266 -20.00 -17.70 7.51
CA ILE A 266 -19.79 -18.52 6.31
C ILE A 266 -20.37 -17.81 5.09
N GLY A 267 -19.57 -17.65 4.03
CA GLY A 267 -20.03 -17.04 2.77
C GLY A 267 -20.12 -15.52 2.85
N ALA A 268 -19.25 -14.88 3.64
CA ALA A 268 -19.23 -13.44 3.85
C ALA A 268 -18.84 -12.64 2.59
N TRP A 269 -18.28 -13.28 1.56
CA TRP A 269 -17.91 -12.65 0.31
C TRP A 269 -18.98 -12.82 -0.76
N GLU A 270 -19.43 -11.70 -1.31
CA GLU A 270 -20.29 -11.64 -2.50
C GLU A 270 -19.50 -11.09 -3.70
N VAL A 271 -19.76 -11.61 -4.91
CA VAL A 271 -19.35 -10.95 -6.16
C VAL A 271 -20.49 -10.04 -6.60
N THR A 272 -20.44 -8.79 -6.16
CA THR A 272 -21.53 -7.80 -6.31
C THR A 272 -21.62 -7.23 -7.73
N PHE A 273 -20.52 -7.27 -8.48
CA PHE A 273 -20.46 -6.81 -9.87
C PHE A 273 -19.46 -7.64 -10.66
N THR A 274 -19.73 -7.87 -11.95
CA THR A 274 -18.79 -8.45 -12.91
C THR A 274 -18.89 -7.74 -14.24
N LEU A 275 -17.75 -7.33 -14.78
CA LEU A 275 -17.58 -6.87 -16.15
C LEU A 275 -16.69 -7.86 -16.90
N PHE A 276 -17.23 -8.39 -18.00
CA PHE A 276 -16.53 -9.30 -18.89
C PHE A 276 -15.91 -8.50 -20.06
N PRO A 277 -14.58 -8.36 -20.16
CA PRO A 277 -13.97 -7.79 -21.35
C PRO A 277 -14.05 -8.80 -22.50
N GLY A 278 -15.21 -8.87 -23.15
CA GLY A 278 -15.42 -9.60 -24.39
C GLY A 278 -16.28 -10.87 -24.29
N GLY A 279 -17.55 -10.71 -23.97
CA GLY A 279 -18.57 -11.36 -24.81
C GLY A 279 -18.78 -10.44 -26.02
N LYS A 280 -18.68 -10.95 -27.25
CA LYS A 280 -19.27 -10.21 -28.38
C LYS A 280 -20.77 -10.00 -28.10
N PRO A 281 -21.36 -8.88 -28.55
CA PRO A 281 -22.78 -8.58 -28.37
C PRO A 281 -23.68 -9.69 -28.90
#